data_AF-A0A7W7M3D3-F1
#
_entry.id   AF-A0A7W7M3D3-F1
#
_cell.length_a   1.000
_cell.length_b   1.000
_cell.length_c   1.000
_cell.angle_alpha   90.00
_cell.angle_beta   90.00
_cell.angle_gamma   90.00
#
_symmetry.space_group_name_H-M   'P 1'
#
loop_
_entity.id
_entity.type
_entity.pdbx_description
1 polymer ?
#
loop_
_entity_poly.entity_id
_entity_poly.type
_entity_poly.pdbx_seq_one_letter_code
_entity_poly.pdbx_strand_id
1 'polypeptide(L)'
;MDNVVFVVAAVIGALAALVTLVVSRPSAMARRGPNPAIGIRTSETMRDAGTWNAAHEAAWPWLRAACLSAFVLEFAMVGWLLFGGPSDSAVTVGHLVAIGLFGLGAVVAARRGHVAAREHHRRRSGGLD
;
A
#
# COMPACT_ATOMS: atom_id res chain seq x y z
N MET A 1 -20.35 -15.99 -19.97
CA MET A 1 -18.93 -16.15 -19.53
C MET A 1 -18.47 -14.91 -18.76
N ASP A 2 -19.41 -14.16 -18.22
CA ASP A 2 -19.22 -12.71 -18.04
C ASP A 2 -18.73 -12.37 -16.62
N ASN A 3 -18.96 -13.27 -15.66
CA ASN A 3 -18.53 -13.08 -14.26
C ASN A 3 -17.11 -13.59 -13.98
N VAL A 4 -16.56 -14.47 -14.83
CA VAL A 4 -15.24 -15.07 -14.61
C VAL A 4 -14.16 -14.00 -14.62
N VAL A 5 -14.24 -13.03 -15.53
CA VAL A 5 -13.28 -11.92 -15.62
C VAL A 5 -13.32 -11.07 -14.35
N PHE A 6 -14.51 -10.74 -13.84
CA PHE A 6 -14.67 -9.97 -12.61
C PHE A 6 -14.16 -10.73 -11.38
N VAL A 7 -14.45 -12.03 -11.28
CA VAL A 7 -13.93 -12.87 -10.19
C VAL A 7 -12.41 -12.92 -10.23
N VAL A 8 -11.81 -13.13 -11.40
CA VAL A 8 -10.35 -13.15 -11.54
C VAL A 8 -9.73 -11.81 -11.18
N ALA A 9 -10.30 -10.69 -11.64
CA ALA A 9 -9.83 -9.35 -11.31
C ALA A 9 -9.89 -9.09 -9.79
N ALA A 10 -11.01 -9.42 -9.15
CA ALA A 10 -11.19 -9.22 -7.71
C ALA A 10 -10.24 -10.11 -6.89
N VAL A 11 -10.03 -11.37 -7.29
CA VAL A 11 -9.04 -12.26 -6.65
C VAL A 11 -7.63 -11.69 -6.78
N ILE A 12 -7.23 -11.23 -7.96
CA ILE A 12 -5.91 -10.62 -8.17
C ILE A 12 -5.76 -9.35 -7.30
N GLY A 13 -6.78 -8.50 -7.25
CA GLY A 13 -6.80 -7.29 -6.42
C GLY A 13 -6.64 -7.61 -4.93
N ALA A 14 -7.41 -8.57 -4.42
CA ALA A 14 -7.32 -9.03 -3.03
C ALA A 14 -5.91 -9.58 -2.72
N LEU A 15 -5.37 -10.44 -3.58
CA LEU A 15 -4.03 -11.00 -3.39
C LEU A 15 -2.94 -9.92 -3.46
N ALA A 16 -3.04 -8.97 -4.38
CA ALA A 16 -2.11 -7.85 -4.48
C ALA A 16 -2.11 -6.99 -3.21
N ALA A 17 -3.30 -6.68 -2.66
CA ALA A 17 -3.43 -5.94 -1.41
C ALA A 17 -2.83 -6.71 -0.22
N LEU A 18 -3.10 -8.01 -0.13
CA LEU A 18 -2.58 -8.88 0.93
C LEU A 18 -1.04 -9.01 0.86
N VAL A 19 -0.51 -9.27 -0.34
CA VAL A 19 0.94 -9.34 -0.56
C VAL A 19 1.58 -8.01 -0.19
N THR A 20 1.04 -6.88 -0.64
CA THR A 20 1.55 -5.54 -0.31
C THR A 20 1.58 -5.30 1.20
N LEU A 21 0.51 -5.68 1.91
CA LEU A 21 0.42 -5.58 3.36
C LEU A 21 1.55 -6.37 4.06
N VAL A 22 1.80 -7.61 3.63
CA VAL A 22 2.81 -8.49 4.24
C VAL A 22 4.23 -8.02 3.92
N VAL A 23 4.49 -7.63 2.67
CA VAL A 23 5.85 -7.27 2.26
C VAL A 23 6.27 -5.89 2.77
N SER A 24 5.33 -4.96 2.93
CA SER A 24 5.59 -3.54 3.27
C SER A 24 5.56 -3.24 4.77
N ARG A 25 5.36 -4.23 5.63
CA ARG A 25 5.40 -4.04 7.08
C ARG A 25 6.76 -3.46 7.53
N PRO A 26 6.80 -2.55 8.53
CA PRO A 26 8.03 -1.88 8.95
C PRO A 26 9.19 -2.82 9.26
N SER A 27 8.93 -3.93 9.96
CA SER A 27 9.97 -4.93 10.27
C SER A 27 10.56 -5.59 9.03
N ALA A 28 9.75 -5.83 7.99
CA ALA A 28 10.23 -6.40 6.74
C ALA A 28 10.95 -5.37 5.87
N MET A 29 10.55 -4.10 5.93
CA MET A 29 11.28 -3.00 5.30
C MET A 29 12.63 -2.79 5.97
N ALA A 30 12.67 -2.73 7.31
CA ALA A 30 13.90 -2.55 8.07
C ALA A 30 14.93 -3.66 7.82
N ARG A 31 14.49 -4.92 7.72
CA ARG A 31 15.38 -6.05 7.36
C ARG A 31 15.96 -5.95 5.95
N ARG A 32 15.28 -5.29 5.01
CA ARG A 32 15.76 -5.13 3.63
C ARG A 32 16.72 -3.96 3.47
N GLY A 33 16.54 -2.90 4.27
CA GLY A 33 17.28 -1.65 4.13
C GLY A 33 17.01 -0.94 2.79
N PRO A 34 17.73 0.17 2.51
CA PRO A 34 17.63 0.91 1.25
C PRO A 34 17.70 -0.01 0.02
N ASN A 35 16.63 -0.04 -0.78
CA ASN A 35 16.49 -0.96 -1.91
C ASN A 35 15.95 -0.25 -3.17
N PRO A 36 16.61 -0.38 -4.34
CA PRO A 36 16.17 0.29 -5.57
C PRO A 36 14.92 -0.33 -6.21
N ALA A 37 14.53 -1.54 -5.82
CA ALA A 37 13.41 -2.28 -6.39
C ALA A 37 12.11 -2.23 -5.54
N ILE A 38 12.22 -2.02 -4.23
CA ILE A 38 11.10 -2.15 -3.28
C ILE A 38 10.97 -0.88 -2.44
N GLY A 39 9.74 -0.53 -2.03
CA GLY A 39 9.49 0.53 -1.06
C GLY A 39 9.48 1.95 -1.64
N ILE A 40 9.58 2.94 -0.74
CA ILE A 40 9.67 4.36 -1.09
C ILE A 40 11.12 4.68 -1.48
N ARG A 41 11.31 5.22 -2.69
CA ARG A 41 12.62 5.31 -3.35
C ARG A 41 12.99 6.75 -3.73
N THR A 42 12.80 7.69 -2.82
CA THR A 42 13.33 9.05 -2.99
C THR A 42 14.80 9.10 -2.57
N SER A 43 15.52 10.15 -3.00
CA SER A 43 16.92 10.34 -2.62
C SER A 43 17.11 10.42 -1.10
N GLU A 44 16.12 10.94 -0.38
CA GLU A 44 16.14 11.04 1.08
C GLU A 44 15.89 9.70 1.77
N THR A 45 14.92 8.91 1.29
CA THR A 45 14.62 7.58 1.86
C THR A 45 15.74 6.57 1.61
N MET A 46 16.50 6.73 0.52
CA MET A 46 17.57 5.82 0.11
C MET A 46 18.93 6.16 0.72
N ARG A 47 19.03 7.24 1.50
CA ARG A 47 20.31 7.78 1.98
C ARG A 47 21.02 6.87 2.98
N ASP A 48 20.28 6.36 3.96
CA ASP A 48 20.79 5.47 5.00
C ASP A 48 19.66 4.64 5.61
N ALA A 49 20.02 3.66 6.45
CA ALA A 49 19.03 2.78 7.09
C ALA A 49 18.08 3.52 8.06
N GLY A 50 18.52 4.63 8.67
CA GLY A 50 17.70 5.44 9.56
C GLY A 50 16.59 6.18 8.83
N THR A 51 16.94 6.86 7.72
CA THR A 51 15.94 7.53 6.88
C THR A 51 14.99 6.54 6.21
N TRP A 52 15.49 5.36 5.83
CA TRP A 52 14.69 4.26 5.30
C TRP A 52 13.64 3.78 6.31
N ASN A 53 14.05 3.50 7.55
CA ASN A 53 13.14 3.04 8.60
C ASN A 53 12.10 4.09 8.95
N ALA A 54 12.53 5.34 9.16
CA ALA A 54 11.64 6.46 9.47
C ALA A 54 10.55 6.66 8.39
N ALA A 55 10.94 6.52 7.11
CA ALA A 55 10.01 6.64 6.00
C ALA A 55 8.92 5.55 6.03
N HIS A 56 9.33 4.30 6.18
CA HIS A 56 8.41 3.16 6.11
C HIS A 56 7.54 3.04 7.38
N GLU A 57 8.05 3.45 8.54
CA GLU A 57 7.25 3.57 9.76
C GLU A 57 6.16 4.64 9.62
N ALA A 58 6.49 5.82 9.12
CA ALA A 58 5.53 6.91 8.91
C ALA A 58 4.50 6.58 7.81
N ALA A 59 4.91 5.83 6.79
CA ALA A 59 4.05 5.40 5.69
C ALA A 59 3.07 4.28 6.10
N TRP A 60 3.46 3.45 7.06
CA TRP A 60 2.77 2.19 7.35
C TRP A 60 1.30 2.32 7.75
N PRO A 61 0.87 3.24 8.63
CA PRO A 61 -0.55 3.33 9.01
C PRO A 61 -1.46 3.57 7.80
N TRP A 62 -1.01 4.42 6.88
CA TRP A 62 -1.74 4.79 5.67
C TRP A 62 -1.78 3.63 4.67
N LEU A 63 -0.62 3.01 4.41
CA LEU A 63 -0.55 1.87 3.49
C LEU A 63 -1.33 0.66 4.03
N ARG A 64 -1.25 0.39 5.34
CA ARG A 64 -2.00 -0.67 6.01
C ARG A 64 -3.50 -0.46 5.88
N ALA A 65 -3.99 0.75 6.19
CA ALA A 65 -5.41 1.08 6.04
C ALA A 65 -5.87 0.88 4.58
N ALA A 66 -5.08 1.36 3.61
CA ALA A 66 -5.36 1.21 2.19
C ALA A 66 -5.44 -0.26 1.76
N CYS A 67 -4.44 -1.08 2.15
CA CYS A 67 -4.39 -2.50 1.82
C CYS A 67 -5.56 -3.27 2.46
N LEU A 68 -5.87 -3.00 3.73
CA LEU A 68 -6.98 -3.68 4.42
C LEU A 68 -8.34 -3.32 3.81
N SER A 69 -8.58 -2.04 3.54
CA SER A 69 -9.82 -1.60 2.90
C SER A 69 -9.99 -2.20 1.51
N ALA A 70 -8.93 -2.17 0.68
CA ALA A 70 -8.95 -2.78 -0.64
C ALA A 70 -9.16 -4.30 -0.55
N PHE A 71 -8.45 -5.00 0.34
CA PHE A 71 -8.61 -6.43 0.54
C PHE A 71 -10.04 -6.81 0.92
N VAL A 72 -10.63 -6.10 1.89
CA VAL A 72 -12.02 -6.38 2.35
C VAL A 72 -13.02 -6.16 1.23
N LEU A 73 -12.88 -5.07 0.45
CA LEU A 73 -13.77 -4.78 -0.68
C LEU A 73 -13.66 -5.84 -1.77
N GLU A 74 -12.43 -6.17 -2.20
CA GLU A 74 -12.18 -7.17 -3.24
C GLU A 74 -12.65 -8.57 -2.80
N PHE A 75 -12.37 -8.96 -1.56
CA PHE A 75 -12.81 -10.24 -1.03
C PHE A 75 -14.34 -10.32 -0.92
N ALA A 76 -15.00 -9.24 -0.48
CA ALA A 76 -16.45 -9.16 -0.45
C ALA A 76 -17.05 -9.30 -1.86
N MET A 77 -16.45 -8.65 -2.88
CA MET A 77 -16.89 -8.77 -4.27
C MET A 77 -16.75 -10.20 -4.81
N VAL A 78 -15.69 -10.93 -4.47
CA VAL A 78 -15.56 -12.35 -4.83
C VAL A 78 -16.72 -13.16 -4.27
N GLY A 79 -17.01 -13.04 -2.96
CA GLY A 79 -18.15 -13.73 -2.35
C GLY A 79 -19.46 -13.35 -3.05
N TRP A 80 -19.66 -12.06 -3.29
CA TRP A 80 -20.88 -11.54 -3.88
C TRP A 80 -21.12 -12.05 -5.32
N LEU A 81 -20.07 -12.14 -6.15
CA LEU A 81 -20.11 -12.68 -7.51
C LEU A 81 -20.40 -14.19 -7.54
N LEU A 82 -19.95 -14.94 -6.54
CA LEU A 82 -20.15 -16.38 -6.45
C LEU A 82 -21.55 -16.79 -5.99
N PHE A 83 -22.23 -15.92 -5.23
CA PHE A 83 -23.56 -16.19 -4.66
C PHE A 83 -24.71 -15.42 -5.33
N GLY A 84 -24.48 -14.93 -6.56
CA GLY A 84 -25.55 -14.40 -7.42
C GLY A 84 -26.06 -13.02 -7.04
N GLY A 85 -25.22 -12.14 -6.47
CA GLY A 85 -25.61 -10.75 -6.24
C GLY A 85 -25.18 -9.81 -7.40
N PRO A 86 -24.98 -8.49 -7.16
CA PRO A 86 -25.74 -7.40 -7.79
C PRO A 86 -25.46 -7.26 -9.32
N SER A 87 -25.94 -6.20 -9.97
CA SER A 87 -25.59 -5.92 -11.37
C SER A 87 -24.07 -5.73 -11.58
N ASP A 88 -23.57 -6.07 -12.77
CA ASP A 88 -22.17 -5.87 -13.19
C ASP A 88 -21.65 -4.44 -12.94
N SER A 89 -22.54 -3.46 -13.03
CA SER A 89 -22.26 -2.05 -12.72
C SER A 89 -21.85 -1.83 -11.27
N ALA A 90 -22.48 -2.51 -10.30
CA ALA A 90 -22.16 -2.38 -8.90
C ALA A 90 -20.79 -2.98 -8.57
N VAL A 91 -20.46 -4.12 -9.20
CA VAL A 91 -19.13 -4.76 -9.09
C VAL A 91 -18.06 -3.84 -9.69
N THR A 92 -18.33 -3.25 -10.85
CA THR A 92 -17.42 -2.29 -11.50
C THR A 92 -17.14 -1.09 -10.59
N VAL A 93 -18.19 -0.49 -10.01
CA VAL A 93 -18.05 0.64 -9.08
C VAL A 93 -17.26 0.23 -7.84
N GLY A 94 -17.56 -0.94 -7.24
CA GLY A 94 -16.83 -1.45 -6.09
C GLY A 94 -15.34 -1.64 -6.35
N HIS A 95 -14.99 -2.17 -7.53
CA HIS A 95 -13.60 -2.37 -7.95
C HIS A 95 -12.87 -1.03 -8.15
N LEU A 96 -13.50 -0.06 -8.80
CA LEU A 96 -12.94 1.29 -8.95
C LEU A 96 -12.72 1.99 -7.60
N VAL A 97 -13.65 1.81 -6.65
CA VAL A 97 -13.51 2.32 -5.28
C VAL A 97 -12.33 1.65 -4.57
N ALA A 98 -12.18 0.33 -4.68
CA ALA A 98 -11.06 -0.40 -4.09
C ALA A 98 -9.70 0.09 -4.64
N ILE A 99 -9.58 0.24 -5.97
CA ILE A 99 -8.40 0.81 -6.62
C ILE A 99 -8.14 2.24 -6.14
N GLY A 100 -9.18 3.08 -6.08
CA GLY A 100 -9.08 4.46 -5.63
C GLY A 100 -8.58 4.60 -4.20
N LEU A 101 -9.13 3.80 -3.27
CA LEU A 101 -8.70 3.78 -1.87
C LEU A 101 -7.26 3.28 -1.72
N PHE A 102 -6.89 2.22 -2.45
CA PHE A 102 -5.52 1.71 -2.46
C PHE A 102 -4.54 2.77 -2.98
N GLY A 103 -4.83 3.35 -4.15
CA GLY A 103 -3.99 4.37 -4.79
C GLY A 103 -3.85 5.62 -3.95
N LEU A 104 -4.95 6.15 -3.40
CA LEU A 104 -4.93 7.31 -2.52
C LEU A 104 -4.09 7.05 -1.27
N GLY A 105 -4.31 5.91 -0.61
CA GLY A 105 -3.55 5.52 0.57
C GLY A 105 -2.06 5.33 0.29
N ALA A 106 -1.70 4.77 -0.87
CA ALA A 106 -0.32 4.64 -1.32
C ALA A 106 0.34 6.01 -1.57
N VAL A 107 -0.38 6.96 -2.18
CA VAL A 107 0.12 8.34 -2.38
C VAL A 107 0.33 9.05 -1.04
N VAL A 108 -0.62 8.94 -0.11
CA VAL A 108 -0.48 9.53 1.23
C VAL A 108 0.68 8.88 1.98
N ALA A 109 0.80 7.56 1.93
CA ALA A 109 1.90 6.81 2.53
C ALA A 109 3.27 7.27 1.98
N ALA A 110 3.39 7.41 0.65
CA ALA A 110 4.61 7.90 0.00
C ALA A 110 4.98 9.32 0.44
N ARG A 111 4.00 10.23 0.48
CA ARG A 111 4.21 11.62 0.95
C ARG A 111 4.67 11.66 2.40
N ARG A 112 4.00 10.91 3.29
CA ARG A 112 4.34 10.84 4.71
C ARG A 112 5.73 10.25 4.94
N GLY A 113 6.08 9.19 4.21
CA GLY A 113 7.41 8.60 4.28
C GLY A 113 8.51 9.54 3.81
N HIS A 114 8.28 10.27 2.71
CA HIS A 114 9.23 11.26 2.21
C HIS A 114 9.49 12.40 3.22
N VAL A 115 8.42 12.93 3.83
CA VAL A 115 8.53 13.98 4.87
C VAL A 115 9.32 13.45 6.07
N ALA A 116 9.00 12.25 6.55
CA ALA A 116 9.69 11.64 7.70
C ALA A 116 11.19 11.40 7.42
N ALA A 117 11.55 10.96 6.21
CA ALA A 117 12.95 10.82 5.83
C ALA A 117 13.71 12.16 5.83
N ARG A 118 13.08 13.22 5.31
CA ARG A 118 13.65 14.59 5.33
C ARG A 118 13.85 15.10 6.76
N GLU A 119 12.86 14.92 7.62
CA GLU A 119 12.96 15.31 9.03
C GLU A 119 14.04 14.54 9.77
N HIS A 120 14.13 13.22 9.56
CA HIS A 120 15.17 12.39 10.14
C HIS A 120 16.56 12.86 9.71
N HIS A 121 16.75 13.14 8.42
CA HIS A 121 18.02 13.67 7.91
C HIS A 121 18.38 15.02 8.53
N ARG A 122 17.43 15.96 8.59
CA ARG A 122 17.64 17.30 9.18
C ARG A 122 18.05 17.23 10.65
N ARG A 123 17.41 16.37 11.44
CA ARG A 123 17.76 16.18 12.86
C ARG A 123 19.17 15.63 13.03
N ARG A 124 19.59 14.71 12.16
CA ARG A 124 20.94 14.16 12.18
C ARG A 124 22.01 15.18 11.75
N SER A 125 21.70 16.05 10.80
CA SER A 125 22.65 17.09 10.33
C SER A 125 22.76 18.30 11.26
N GLY A 126 21.69 18.65 11.98
CA GLY A 126 21.65 19.79 12.90
C GLY A 126 21.93 19.46 14.38
N GLY A 127 22.21 18.19 14.70
CA GLY A 127 22.57 17.74 16.05
C GLY A 127 24.08 17.54 16.25
N LEU A 128 24.91 18.16 15.41
CA LEU A 128 26.38 18.10 15.46
C LEU A 128 27.02 19.43 15.90
N ASP A 129 26.23 20.34 16.49
CA ASP A 129 26.71 21.59 17.09
C ASP A 129 26.90 21.44 18.60
#